data_AF-A0A6P1VX64-F1
#
_entry.id   AF-A0A6P1VX64-F1
#
_cell.length_a   1.000
_cell.length_b   1.000
_cell.length_c   1.000
_cell.angle_alpha   90.00
_cell.angle_beta   90.00
_cell.angle_gamma   90.00
#
_symmetry.space_group_name_H-M   'P 1'
#
loop_
_entity.id
_entity.type
_entity.pdbx_description
1 polymer ?
#
loop_
_entity_poly.entity_id
_entity_poly.type
_entity_poly.pdbx_seq_one_letter_code
_entity_poly.pdbx_strand_id
1 'polypeptide(L)'
;MLRTDWTRAEITEIYNSPVLDLVYRAATVHRQHHDPQEVQVCTLLSVKTGGCPEDCAYCPQAARYHTAVKVHKLMEVDEVLTAAKRAKDTGSTRFCMGAAWREVRDNRDFDKVLEMVEGVNEMGLEVCCTLGMLTESQAQKLKDAGLYAYNHNLDTSEEFYGDIISTRTYDDRLDTLGHARKAGISVCSGGIIGMGESDQDRIGMLHTLATLPQHPESVPVNALVPVEGTPLEDQPRVSVWEMIRMIATARIIMPKAMVRLSAGRVRMNTEEQALCFLAGANSIFAGDKLLTTPNPDEDQDQQLFQTLNIRPRKAFKNGDRPSVVFEQIPLAAI
;
A
#
# COMPACT_ATOMS: atom_id res chain seq x y z
N MET A 1 9.91 22.68 6.58
CA MET A 1 8.69 21.92 6.87
C MET A 1 8.06 21.54 5.53
N LEU A 2 7.47 20.34 5.37
CA LEU A 2 6.77 20.00 4.13
C LEU A 2 5.42 20.71 4.08
N ARG A 3 5.03 21.11 2.88
CA ARG A 3 3.73 21.73 2.61
C ARG A 3 2.61 20.69 2.73
N THR A 4 1.55 21.01 3.48
CA THR A 4 0.33 20.18 3.66
C THR A 4 -0.97 20.96 3.40
N ASP A 5 -0.89 22.18 2.86
CA ASP A 5 -2.00 23.09 2.61
C ASP A 5 -2.25 23.25 1.10
N TRP A 6 -2.10 22.16 0.35
CA TRP A 6 -2.39 22.12 -1.08
C TRP A 6 -3.86 22.38 -1.32
N THR A 7 -4.18 23.26 -2.27
CA THR A 7 -5.55 23.41 -2.77
C THR A 7 -5.81 22.45 -3.93
N ARG A 8 -7.06 22.05 -4.15
CA ARG A 8 -7.44 21.27 -5.33
C ARG A 8 -7.06 22.00 -6.63
N ALA A 9 -7.16 23.33 -6.69
CA ALA A 9 -6.80 24.11 -7.86
C ALA A 9 -5.31 23.97 -8.23
N GLU A 10 -4.41 24.04 -7.25
CA GLU A 10 -2.97 23.87 -7.48
C GLU A 10 -2.63 22.44 -7.92
N ILE A 11 -3.28 21.43 -7.32
CA ILE A 11 -3.10 20.05 -7.73
C ILE A 11 -3.63 19.84 -9.14
N THR A 12 -4.76 20.45 -9.51
CA THR A 12 -5.31 20.43 -10.88
C THR A 12 -4.34 21.04 -11.88
N GLU A 13 -3.69 22.17 -11.55
CA GLU A 13 -2.69 22.78 -12.43
C GLU A 13 -1.47 21.87 -12.66
N ILE A 14 -0.98 21.23 -11.59
CA ILE A 14 0.10 20.23 -11.67
C ILE A 14 -0.36 19.04 -12.52
N TYR A 15 -1.51 18.46 -12.18
CA TYR A 15 -2.05 17.27 -12.82
C TYR A 15 -2.27 17.51 -14.30
N ASN A 16 -2.78 18.67 -14.73
CA ASN A 16 -3.07 18.97 -16.13
C ASN A 16 -1.87 19.54 -16.91
N SER A 17 -0.69 19.66 -16.30
CA SER A 17 0.51 20.10 -16.99
C SER A 17 0.85 19.17 -18.18
N PRO A 18 1.53 19.68 -19.22
CA PRO A 18 2.03 18.84 -20.31
C PRO A 18 2.83 17.66 -19.76
N VAL A 19 2.55 16.45 -20.24
CA VAL A 19 2.99 15.22 -19.56
C VAL A 19 4.52 15.12 -19.43
N LEU A 20 5.28 15.61 -20.41
CA LEU A 20 6.73 15.59 -20.37
C LEU A 20 7.29 16.58 -19.34
N ASP A 21 6.70 17.78 -19.23
CA ASP A 21 7.08 18.78 -18.23
C ASP A 21 6.72 18.31 -16.82
N LEU A 22 5.56 17.64 -16.68
CA LEU A 22 5.12 17.03 -15.44
C LEU A 22 6.12 15.96 -14.97
N VAL A 23 6.52 15.05 -15.86
CA VAL A 23 7.52 14.01 -15.55
C VAL A 23 8.88 14.62 -15.21
N TYR A 24 9.34 15.62 -15.95
CA TYR A 24 10.60 16.31 -15.66
C TYR A 24 10.60 16.96 -14.28
N ARG A 25 9.51 17.66 -13.92
CA ARG A 25 9.32 18.24 -12.60
C ARG A 25 9.31 17.18 -11.50
N ALA A 26 8.58 16.09 -11.70
CA ALA A 26 8.49 15.02 -10.73
C ALA A 26 9.84 14.30 -10.53
N ALA A 27 10.58 14.04 -11.61
CA ALA A 27 11.93 13.48 -11.55
C ALA A 27 12.90 14.40 -10.77
N THR A 28 12.78 15.71 -10.98
CA THR A 28 13.56 16.72 -10.25
C THR A 28 13.25 16.67 -8.75
N VAL A 29 11.96 16.68 -8.37
CA VAL A 29 11.54 16.57 -6.97
C VAL A 29 11.99 15.25 -6.36
N HIS A 30 11.90 14.14 -7.10
CA HIS A 30 12.33 12.83 -6.65
C HIS A 30 13.81 12.81 -6.28
N ARG A 31 14.69 13.33 -7.15
CA ARG A 31 16.14 13.39 -6.92
C ARG A 31 16.56 14.32 -5.77
N GLN A 32 15.72 15.29 -5.43
CA GLN A 32 15.95 16.17 -4.27
C GLN A 32 15.67 15.49 -2.93
N HIS A 33 14.83 14.44 -2.90
CA HIS A 33 14.31 13.85 -1.67
C HIS A 33 14.65 12.37 -1.50
N HIS A 34 15.02 11.68 -2.58
CA HIS A 34 15.29 10.25 -2.61
C HIS A 34 16.56 9.94 -3.41
N ASP A 35 17.20 8.82 -3.09
CA ASP A 35 18.22 8.23 -3.96
C ASP A 35 17.51 7.62 -5.17
N PRO A 36 17.70 8.15 -6.40
CA PRO A 36 16.99 7.69 -7.59
C PRO A 36 17.39 6.28 -8.04
N GLN A 37 18.47 5.72 -7.49
CA GLN A 37 18.89 4.34 -7.75
C GLN A 37 18.32 3.37 -6.71
N GLU A 38 17.56 3.82 -5.71
CA GLU A 38 16.96 2.96 -4.70
C GLU A 38 15.45 2.81 -4.89
N VAL A 39 15.00 1.56 -4.90
CA VAL A 39 13.57 1.21 -4.88
C VAL A 39 13.28 0.36 -3.64
N GLN A 40 12.20 0.69 -2.92
CA GLN A 40 11.72 -0.15 -1.83
C GLN A 40 10.96 -1.35 -2.39
N VAL A 41 11.50 -2.53 -2.12
CA VAL A 41 10.89 -3.81 -2.49
C VAL A 41 10.12 -4.35 -1.31
N CYS A 42 8.81 -4.54 -1.51
CA CYS A 42 7.90 -5.12 -0.54
C CYS A 42 7.37 -6.46 -1.07
N THR A 43 7.06 -7.40 -0.19
CA THR A 43 6.34 -8.64 -0.55
C THR A 43 5.02 -8.66 0.19
N LEU A 44 3.94 -9.05 -0.50
CA LEU A 44 2.59 -9.06 0.05
C LEU A 44 2.06 -10.49 0.13
N LEU A 45 1.57 -10.88 1.29
CA LEU A 45 0.92 -12.16 1.52
C LEU A 45 -0.50 -11.94 2.03
N SER A 46 -1.48 -12.62 1.42
CA SER A 46 -2.82 -12.70 1.98
C SER A 46 -2.83 -13.76 3.09
N VAL A 47 -2.78 -13.31 4.35
CA VAL A 47 -2.80 -14.21 5.53
C VAL A 47 -4.20 -14.74 5.82
N LYS A 48 -5.24 -14.06 5.35
CA LYS A 48 -6.63 -14.55 5.30
C LYS A 48 -7.26 -14.09 3.99
N THR A 49 -7.79 -15.02 3.20
CA THR A 49 -8.26 -14.75 1.82
C THR A 49 -9.75 -15.04 1.65
N GLY A 50 -10.44 -14.15 0.93
CA GLY A 50 -11.85 -14.33 0.54
C GLY A 50 -12.84 -14.21 1.69
N GLY A 51 -14.14 -14.33 1.42
CA GLY A 51 -15.19 -14.23 2.44
C GLY A 51 -15.20 -12.88 3.18
N CYS A 52 -14.82 -11.79 2.50
CA CYS A 52 -14.87 -10.44 3.06
C CYS A 52 -16.33 -9.93 3.05
N PRO A 53 -16.85 -9.37 4.14
CA PRO A 53 -18.22 -8.84 4.17
C PRO A 53 -18.38 -7.50 3.43
N GLU A 54 -17.27 -6.83 3.10
CA GLU A 54 -17.27 -5.58 2.36
C GLU A 54 -17.71 -5.76 0.91
N ASP A 55 -18.14 -4.66 0.28
CA ASP A 55 -18.68 -4.65 -1.07
C ASP A 55 -17.89 -3.85 -2.09
N CYS A 56 -16.56 -3.73 -1.93
CA CYS A 56 -15.77 -2.98 -2.89
C CYS A 56 -15.94 -3.54 -4.31
N ALA A 57 -16.47 -2.74 -5.22
CA ALA A 57 -16.81 -3.15 -6.59
C ALA A 57 -15.62 -3.71 -7.41
N TYR A 58 -14.38 -3.38 -7.02
CA TYR A 58 -13.15 -3.90 -7.64
C TYR A 58 -12.61 -5.19 -7.01
N CYS A 59 -13.06 -5.56 -5.80
CA CYS A 59 -12.34 -6.53 -4.97
C CYS A 59 -12.84 -7.95 -5.21
N PRO A 60 -11.97 -8.87 -5.69
CA PRO A 60 -12.40 -10.24 -5.94
C PRO A 60 -12.60 -11.07 -4.67
N GLN A 61 -12.30 -10.53 -3.49
CA GLN A 61 -12.44 -11.22 -2.20
C GLN A 61 -13.76 -10.93 -1.49
N ALA A 62 -14.57 -9.99 -2.01
CA ALA A 62 -15.88 -9.66 -1.45
C ALA A 62 -16.84 -10.85 -1.62
N ALA A 63 -17.45 -11.28 -0.51
CA ALA A 63 -18.27 -12.50 -0.45
C ALA A 63 -19.55 -12.42 -1.30
N ARG A 64 -19.98 -11.21 -1.66
CA ARG A 64 -21.18 -10.96 -2.46
C ARG A 64 -20.99 -11.18 -3.96
N TYR A 65 -19.74 -11.31 -4.43
CA TYR A 65 -19.41 -11.49 -5.85
C TYR A 65 -18.98 -12.93 -6.14
N HIS A 66 -19.25 -13.39 -7.36
CA HIS A 66 -18.97 -14.75 -7.80
C HIS A 66 -17.64 -14.82 -8.55
N THR A 67 -16.54 -14.68 -7.82
CA THR A 67 -15.19 -14.75 -8.41
C THR A 67 -14.57 -16.14 -8.19
N ALA A 68 -13.46 -16.42 -8.88
CA ALA A 68 -12.71 -17.67 -8.73
C ALA A 68 -11.84 -17.75 -7.46
N VAL A 69 -11.94 -16.77 -6.54
CA VAL A 69 -11.10 -16.73 -5.34
C VAL A 69 -11.48 -17.86 -4.37
N LYS A 70 -10.52 -18.72 -4.08
CA LYS A 70 -10.66 -19.76 -3.05
C LYS A 70 -10.54 -19.12 -1.66
N VAL A 71 -11.52 -19.40 -0.81
CA VAL A 71 -11.53 -18.90 0.57
C VAL A 71 -10.54 -19.71 1.41
N HIS A 72 -9.68 -19.00 2.12
CA HIS A 72 -8.72 -19.58 3.06
C HIS A 72 -8.87 -18.90 4.42
N LYS A 73 -8.82 -19.72 5.48
CA LYS A 73 -8.79 -19.23 6.86
C LYS A 73 -7.48 -18.48 7.12
N LEU A 74 -7.40 -17.82 8.28
CA LEU A 74 -6.15 -17.24 8.74
C LEU A 74 -5.05 -18.32 8.77
N MET A 75 -3.91 -18.04 8.15
CA MET A 75 -2.74 -18.91 8.12
C MET A 75 -2.17 -19.12 9.53
N GLU A 76 -1.45 -20.22 9.72
CA GLU A 76 -0.71 -20.43 10.98
C GLU A 76 0.56 -19.57 11.01
N VAL A 77 0.99 -19.18 12.22
CA VAL A 77 2.15 -18.28 12.43
C VAL A 77 3.39 -18.79 11.71
N ASP A 78 3.72 -20.08 11.86
CA ASP A 78 4.89 -20.71 11.23
C ASP A 78 4.87 -20.64 9.70
N GLU A 79 3.69 -20.73 9.07
CA GLU A 79 3.56 -20.63 7.61
C GLU A 79 3.87 -19.20 7.14
N VAL A 80 3.39 -18.21 7.89
CA VAL A 80 3.65 -16.78 7.62
C VAL A 80 5.12 -16.45 7.83
N LEU A 81 5.73 -16.92 8.92
CA LEU A 81 7.15 -16.73 9.20
C LEU A 81 8.05 -17.41 8.14
N THR A 82 7.65 -18.59 7.66
CA THR A 82 8.34 -19.26 6.55
C THR A 82 8.27 -18.43 5.26
N ALA A 83 7.10 -17.87 4.93
CA ALA A 83 6.94 -17.01 3.77
C ALA A 83 7.73 -15.69 3.90
N ALA A 84 7.73 -15.08 5.09
CA ALA A 84 8.50 -13.87 5.37
C ALA A 84 10.01 -14.11 5.24
N LYS A 85 10.51 -15.25 5.73
CA LYS A 85 11.91 -15.64 5.55
C LYS A 85 12.28 -15.77 4.07
N ARG A 86 11.44 -16.43 3.27
CA ARG A 86 11.66 -16.52 1.81
C ARG A 86 11.71 -15.15 1.15
N ALA A 87 10.77 -14.26 1.49
CA ALA A 87 10.76 -12.89 0.98
C ALA A 87 12.03 -12.11 1.36
N LYS A 88 12.54 -12.29 2.58
CA LYS A 88 13.81 -11.70 3.01
C LYS A 88 14.97 -12.22 2.16
N ASP A 89 15.03 -13.54 1.96
CA ASP A 89 16.10 -14.20 1.22
C ASP A 89 16.11 -13.79 -0.28
N THR A 90 14.95 -13.41 -0.83
CA THR A 90 14.82 -12.85 -2.19
C THR A 90 15.02 -11.32 -2.26
N GLY A 91 15.41 -10.68 -1.15
CA GLY A 91 15.79 -9.27 -1.12
C GLY A 91 14.65 -8.30 -0.80
N SER A 92 13.48 -8.80 -0.39
CA SER A 92 12.41 -7.96 0.15
C SER A 92 12.83 -7.28 1.44
N THR A 93 12.38 -6.04 1.63
CA THR A 93 12.76 -5.21 2.77
C THR A 93 11.58 -4.91 3.69
N ARG A 94 10.36 -5.11 3.19
CA ARG A 94 9.12 -5.00 3.93
C ARG A 94 8.21 -6.17 3.59
N PHE A 95 7.71 -6.85 4.61
CA PHE A 95 6.73 -7.91 4.45
C PHE A 95 5.35 -7.41 4.88
N CYS A 96 4.40 -7.48 3.95
CA CYS A 96 3.03 -6.99 4.10
C CYS A 96 2.07 -8.16 4.28
N MET A 97 1.28 -8.14 5.34
CA MET A 97 0.22 -9.12 5.62
C MET A 97 -1.15 -8.50 5.37
N GLY A 98 -1.95 -9.11 4.49
CA GLY A 98 -3.31 -8.68 4.18
C GLY A 98 -4.35 -9.69 4.63
N ALA A 99 -5.37 -9.21 5.35
CA ALA A 99 -6.51 -10.03 5.75
C ALA A 99 -7.80 -9.50 5.13
N ALA A 100 -8.62 -10.39 4.59
CA ALA A 100 -9.93 -10.08 4.03
C ALA A 100 -10.98 -9.84 5.13
N TRP A 101 -10.75 -8.85 5.99
CA TRP A 101 -11.66 -8.41 7.04
C TRP A 101 -12.16 -7.00 6.77
N ARG A 102 -13.34 -6.67 7.30
CA ARG A 102 -13.84 -5.29 7.36
C ARG A 102 -13.11 -4.50 8.44
N GLU A 103 -13.06 -5.06 9.64
CA GLU A 103 -12.38 -4.51 10.80
C GLU A 103 -11.65 -5.61 11.59
N VAL A 104 -10.60 -5.21 12.30
CA VAL A 104 -9.95 -6.04 13.31
C VAL A 104 -10.89 -6.22 14.50
N ARG A 105 -10.92 -7.44 15.06
CA ARG A 105 -11.65 -7.76 16.28
C ARG A 105 -10.70 -8.32 17.30
N ASP A 106 -10.80 -7.88 18.55
CA ASP A 106 -10.01 -8.44 19.66
C ASP A 106 -10.45 -9.89 19.94
N ASN A 107 -9.70 -10.83 19.38
CA ASN A 107 -9.94 -12.26 19.47
C ASN A 107 -8.64 -13.04 19.16
N ARG A 108 -8.73 -14.38 19.21
CA ARG A 108 -7.58 -15.26 18.97
C ARG A 108 -6.95 -15.12 17.58
N ASP A 109 -7.71 -14.69 16.57
CA ASP A 109 -7.16 -14.44 15.24
C ASP A 109 -6.28 -13.18 15.25
N PHE A 110 -6.70 -12.13 15.97
CA PHE A 110 -5.86 -10.95 16.16
C PHE A 110 -4.62 -11.24 17.01
N ASP A 111 -4.74 -12.05 18.07
CA ASP A 111 -3.60 -12.50 18.87
C ASP A 111 -2.55 -13.20 17.99
N LYS A 112 -2.98 -14.11 17.11
CA LYS A 112 -2.08 -14.74 16.11
C LYS A 112 -1.42 -13.74 15.18
N VAL A 113 -2.13 -12.69 14.76
CA VAL A 113 -1.54 -11.64 13.92
C VAL A 113 -0.47 -10.85 14.68
N LEU A 114 -0.64 -10.60 15.98
CA LEU A 114 0.39 -9.98 16.81
C LEU A 114 1.65 -10.85 16.87
N GLU A 115 1.50 -12.17 17.09
CA GLU A 115 2.62 -13.13 17.04
C GLU A 115 3.33 -13.14 15.67
N MET A 116 2.57 -13.05 14.56
CA MET A 116 3.15 -12.91 13.22
C MET A 116 3.94 -11.61 13.09
N VAL A 117 3.42 -10.49 13.59
CA VAL A 117 4.09 -9.18 13.52
C VAL A 117 5.41 -9.21 14.30
N GLU A 118 5.40 -9.77 15.51
CA GLU A 118 6.60 -9.93 16.34
C GLU A 118 7.65 -10.77 15.62
N GLY A 119 7.29 -11.97 15.14
CA GLY A 119 8.23 -12.86 14.48
C GLY A 119 8.82 -12.29 13.19
N VAL A 120 8.03 -11.59 12.37
CA VAL A 120 8.56 -10.94 11.16
C VAL A 120 9.46 -9.75 11.52
N ASN A 121 9.09 -8.96 12.54
CA ASN A 121 9.93 -7.87 13.01
C ASN A 121 11.27 -8.40 13.51
N GLU A 122 11.29 -9.50 14.28
CA GLU A 122 12.49 -10.18 14.78
C GLU A 122 13.46 -10.60 13.67
N MET A 123 12.96 -10.95 12.49
CA MET A 123 13.78 -11.26 11.30
C MET A 123 14.50 -10.03 10.71
N GLY A 124 14.21 -8.81 11.17
CA GLY A 124 14.83 -7.58 10.67
C GLY A 124 14.21 -7.09 9.36
N LEU A 125 12.98 -7.49 9.06
CA LEU A 125 12.15 -6.93 8.00
C LEU A 125 11.26 -5.82 8.57
N GLU A 126 10.94 -4.80 7.77
CA GLU A 126 9.82 -3.93 8.10
C GLU A 126 8.51 -4.73 8.01
N VAL A 127 7.65 -4.64 9.02
CA VAL A 127 6.36 -5.33 9.03
C VAL A 127 5.24 -4.37 8.69
N CYS A 128 4.36 -4.78 7.79
CA CYS A 128 3.18 -4.00 7.43
C CYS A 128 1.92 -4.86 7.42
N CYS A 129 0.80 -4.29 7.88
CA CYS A 129 -0.47 -4.98 7.93
C CYS A 129 -1.56 -4.18 7.20
N THR A 130 -2.52 -4.89 6.61
CA THR A 130 -3.80 -4.34 6.16
C THR A 130 -4.92 -5.27 6.58
N LEU A 131 -5.59 -4.90 7.67
CA LEU A 131 -6.54 -5.76 8.38
C LEU A 131 -7.94 -5.13 8.46
N GLY A 132 -8.19 -4.11 7.62
CA GLY A 132 -9.42 -3.32 7.66
C GLY A 132 -9.30 -2.11 8.60
N MET A 133 -10.44 -1.69 9.15
CA MET A 133 -10.53 -0.64 10.18
C MET A 133 -10.00 -1.15 11.52
N LEU A 134 -9.44 -0.24 12.33
CA LEU A 134 -8.91 -0.54 13.65
C LEU A 134 -9.25 0.58 14.64
N THR A 135 -9.35 0.23 15.91
CA THR A 135 -9.46 1.19 17.02
C THR A 135 -8.08 1.64 17.49
N GLU A 136 -8.01 2.74 18.25
CA GLU A 136 -6.76 3.21 18.86
C GLU A 136 -6.05 2.13 19.71
N SER A 137 -6.80 1.33 20.48
CA SER A 137 -6.23 0.24 21.29
C SER A 137 -5.61 -0.87 20.44
N GLN A 138 -6.25 -1.23 19.31
CA GLN A 138 -5.72 -2.22 18.37
C GLN A 138 -4.48 -1.67 17.63
N ALA A 139 -4.47 -0.36 17.32
CA ALA A 139 -3.29 0.32 16.80
C ALA A 139 -2.11 0.20 17.76
N GLN A 140 -2.34 0.45 19.05
CA GLN A 140 -1.30 0.38 20.06
C GLN A 140 -0.76 -1.06 20.21
N LYS A 141 -1.64 -2.07 20.28
CA LYS A 141 -1.21 -3.48 20.31
C LYS A 141 -0.33 -3.86 19.11
N LEU A 142 -0.71 -3.44 17.90
CA LEU A 142 0.10 -3.65 16.70
C LEU A 142 1.44 -2.92 16.80
N LYS A 143 1.47 -1.70 17.33
CA LYS A 143 2.71 -0.94 17.54
C LYS A 143 3.63 -1.67 18.50
N ASP A 144 3.10 -2.15 19.62
CA ASP A 144 3.83 -2.84 20.69
C ASP A 144 4.40 -4.18 20.21
N ALA A 145 3.66 -4.89 19.35
CA ALA A 145 4.13 -6.09 18.64
C ALA A 145 5.24 -5.79 17.61
N GLY A 146 5.45 -4.51 17.25
CA GLY A 146 6.52 -4.07 16.36
C GLY A 146 6.08 -3.74 14.93
N LEU A 147 4.79 -3.46 14.70
CA LEU A 147 4.32 -3.07 13.37
C LEU A 147 4.95 -1.75 12.91
N TYR A 148 5.57 -1.76 11.73
CA TYR A 148 6.21 -0.58 11.16
C TYR A 148 5.22 0.31 10.40
N ALA A 149 4.36 -0.29 9.57
CA ALA A 149 3.40 0.43 8.75
C ALA A 149 2.00 -0.21 8.70
N TYR A 150 0.97 0.61 8.63
CA TYR A 150 -0.41 0.15 8.43
C TYR A 150 -0.96 0.64 7.10
N ASN A 151 -1.46 -0.27 6.27
CA ASN A 151 -2.05 0.05 4.97
C ASN A 151 -3.57 0.23 5.06
N HIS A 152 -4.02 1.42 4.67
CA HIS A 152 -5.44 1.80 4.65
C HIS A 152 -5.69 2.89 3.59
N ASN A 153 -5.91 2.47 2.33
CA ASN A 153 -6.17 3.33 1.18
C ASN A 153 -7.42 4.23 1.30
N LEU A 154 -7.51 5.29 0.52
CA LEU A 154 -8.76 6.03 0.30
C LEU A 154 -9.50 5.53 -0.95
N ASP A 155 -8.81 4.75 -1.79
CA ASP A 155 -9.28 4.15 -3.04
C ASP A 155 -9.58 5.17 -4.15
N THR A 156 -10.37 6.21 -3.86
CA THR A 156 -10.74 7.31 -4.77
C THR A 156 -11.05 8.58 -3.97
N SER A 157 -11.67 9.61 -4.59
CA SER A 157 -12.23 10.78 -3.92
C SER A 157 -13.36 10.42 -2.96
N GLU A 158 -13.65 11.30 -2.02
CA GLU A 158 -14.82 11.19 -1.15
C GLU A 158 -16.12 11.20 -1.96
N GLU A 159 -16.18 12.03 -2.99
CA GLU A 159 -17.35 12.24 -3.84
C GLU A 159 -17.72 11.01 -4.68
N PHE A 160 -16.74 10.19 -5.09
CA PHE A 160 -16.95 8.97 -5.88
C PHE A 160 -16.92 7.68 -5.03
N TYR A 161 -16.58 7.77 -3.74
CA TYR A 161 -16.37 6.60 -2.91
C TYR A 161 -17.62 5.70 -2.81
N GLY A 162 -18.80 6.31 -2.67
CA GLY A 162 -20.09 5.62 -2.53
C GLY A 162 -20.53 4.81 -3.77
N ASP A 163 -19.99 5.14 -4.95
CA ASP A 163 -20.25 4.39 -6.19
C ASP A 163 -19.46 3.07 -6.24
N ILE A 164 -18.38 2.99 -5.45
CA ILE A 164 -17.46 1.84 -5.42
C ILE A 164 -17.63 0.99 -4.17
N ILE A 165 -17.89 1.62 -3.01
CA ILE A 165 -17.97 0.97 -1.70
C ILE A 165 -19.12 1.59 -0.90
N SER A 166 -20.01 0.75 -0.37
CA SER A 166 -21.15 1.20 0.45
C SER A 166 -21.15 0.68 1.88
N THR A 167 -20.36 -0.36 2.18
CA THR A 167 -20.30 -1.00 3.52
C THR A 167 -19.49 -0.23 4.58
N ARG A 168 -18.88 0.89 4.19
CA ARG A 168 -18.08 1.79 5.04
C ARG A 168 -18.09 3.20 4.44
N THR A 169 -17.85 4.21 5.27
CA THR A 169 -17.77 5.61 4.86
C THR A 169 -16.32 6.02 4.54
N TYR A 170 -16.15 7.19 3.93
CA TYR A 170 -14.84 7.78 3.72
C TYR A 170 -14.19 8.22 5.05
N ASP A 171 -15.00 8.77 5.97
CA ASP A 171 -14.55 9.16 7.31
C ASP A 171 -14.04 7.98 8.14
N ASP A 172 -14.67 6.80 8.05
CA ASP A 172 -14.17 5.58 8.71
C ASP A 172 -12.71 5.27 8.31
N ARG A 173 -12.33 5.60 7.06
CA ARG A 173 -10.96 5.45 6.57
C ARG A 173 -10.03 6.46 7.22
N LEU A 174 -10.45 7.72 7.26
CA LEU A 174 -9.67 8.82 7.84
C LEU A 174 -9.44 8.61 9.35
N ASP A 175 -10.44 8.12 10.08
CA ASP A 175 -10.32 7.79 11.50
C ASP A 175 -9.29 6.67 11.72
N THR A 176 -9.33 5.63 10.90
CA THR A 176 -8.33 4.55 10.96
C THR A 176 -6.91 5.06 10.70
N LEU A 177 -6.73 5.97 9.74
CA LEU A 177 -5.45 6.65 9.51
C LEU A 177 -5.02 7.50 10.71
N GLY A 178 -5.98 8.15 11.38
CA GLY A 178 -5.80 8.86 12.63
C GLY A 178 -5.28 7.95 13.76
N HIS A 179 -5.92 6.80 13.97
CA HIS A 179 -5.53 5.82 14.99
C HIS A 179 -4.11 5.28 14.76
N ALA A 180 -3.79 4.86 13.53
CA ALA A 180 -2.45 4.38 13.19
C ALA A 180 -1.37 5.44 13.45
N ARG A 181 -1.63 6.70 13.04
CA ARG A 181 -0.70 7.81 13.27
C ARG A 181 -0.52 8.10 14.76
N LYS A 182 -1.60 8.11 15.55
CA LYS A 182 -1.56 8.38 16.99
C LYS A 182 -0.74 7.34 17.75
N ALA A 183 -0.82 6.07 17.34
CA ALA A 183 0.02 4.99 17.86
C ALA A 183 1.48 5.05 17.36
N GLY A 184 1.85 6.00 16.51
CA GLY A 184 3.20 6.11 15.95
C GLY A 184 3.53 5.02 14.91
N ILE A 185 2.53 4.47 14.24
CA ILE A 185 2.69 3.56 13.11
C ILE A 185 2.73 4.38 11.82
N SER A 186 3.64 4.05 10.91
CA SER A 186 3.72 4.72 9.60
C SER A 186 2.48 4.43 8.76
N VAL A 187 1.93 5.45 8.12
CA VAL A 187 0.73 5.30 7.28
C VAL A 187 1.13 4.93 5.84
N CYS A 188 0.51 3.87 5.31
CA CYS A 188 0.51 3.54 3.88
C CYS A 188 -0.91 3.76 3.34
N SER A 189 -1.12 4.78 2.51
CA SER A 189 -2.45 5.10 2.00
C SER A 189 -2.38 5.71 0.61
N GLY A 190 -3.18 5.17 -0.30
CA GLY A 190 -3.28 5.60 -1.69
C GLY A 190 -4.61 5.17 -2.29
N GLY A 191 -4.62 4.77 -3.56
CA GLY A 191 -5.86 4.30 -4.19
C GLY A 191 -5.68 3.63 -5.55
N ILE A 192 -6.78 3.57 -6.29
CA ILE A 192 -6.94 2.78 -7.52
C ILE A 192 -7.40 3.70 -8.65
N ILE A 193 -6.78 3.54 -9.81
CA ILE A 193 -7.11 4.27 -11.04
C ILE A 193 -7.83 3.32 -12.00
N GLY A 194 -8.86 3.82 -12.69
CA GLY A 194 -9.60 3.07 -13.71
C GLY A 194 -10.85 2.36 -13.21
N MET A 195 -11.40 2.76 -12.06
CA MET A 195 -12.68 2.27 -11.54
C MET A 195 -13.90 2.91 -12.21
N GLY A 196 -13.68 3.92 -13.07
CA GLY A 196 -14.72 4.75 -13.67
C GLY A 196 -14.70 6.19 -13.13
N GLU A 197 -13.75 6.49 -12.25
CA GLU A 197 -13.54 7.80 -11.66
C GLU A 197 -13.07 8.84 -12.69
N SER A 198 -13.40 10.12 -12.46
CA SER A 198 -12.90 11.22 -13.27
C SER A 198 -11.51 11.68 -12.84
N ASP A 199 -10.87 12.53 -13.64
CA ASP A 199 -9.64 13.20 -13.22
C ASP A 199 -9.82 14.06 -11.96
N GLN A 200 -11.01 14.63 -11.75
CA GLN A 200 -11.31 15.39 -10.53
C GLN A 200 -11.35 14.49 -9.30
N ASP A 201 -11.77 13.24 -9.44
CA ASP A 201 -11.78 12.27 -8.35
C ASP A 201 -10.37 11.83 -7.97
N ARG A 202 -9.53 11.60 -8.97
CA ARG A 202 -8.09 11.33 -8.77
C ARG A 202 -7.41 12.48 -8.03
N ILE A 203 -7.68 13.73 -8.45
CA ILE A 203 -7.18 14.94 -7.79
C ILE A 203 -7.74 15.06 -6.38
N GLY A 204 -9.02 14.75 -6.16
CA GLY A 204 -9.68 14.75 -4.85
C GLY A 204 -9.00 13.81 -3.86
N MET A 205 -8.72 12.57 -4.28
CA MET A 205 -7.98 11.61 -3.48
C MET A 205 -6.57 12.11 -3.13
N LEU A 206 -5.81 12.58 -4.12
CA LEU A 206 -4.47 13.13 -3.92
C LEU A 206 -4.47 14.34 -2.97
N HIS A 207 -5.47 15.20 -3.10
CA HIS A 207 -5.68 16.34 -2.21
C HIS A 207 -5.91 15.89 -0.77
N THR A 208 -6.79 14.91 -0.53
CA THR A 208 -7.00 14.40 0.83
C THR A 208 -5.69 13.87 1.42
N LEU A 209 -4.94 13.04 0.70
CA LEU A 209 -3.66 12.48 1.18
C LEU A 209 -2.61 13.56 1.46
N ALA A 210 -2.52 14.57 0.60
CA ALA A 210 -1.56 15.67 0.71
C ALA A 210 -1.96 16.74 1.75
N THR A 211 -3.19 16.70 2.27
CA THR A 211 -3.68 17.63 3.30
C THR A 211 -3.94 16.97 4.67
N LEU A 212 -3.62 15.68 4.80
CA LEU A 212 -3.53 15.04 6.12
C LEU A 212 -2.53 15.79 7.02
N PRO A 213 -2.68 15.72 8.36
CA PRO A 213 -1.73 16.35 9.30
C PRO A 213 -0.27 15.97 9.07
N GLN A 214 -0.05 14.78 8.52
CA GLN A 214 1.21 14.31 7.98
C GLN A 214 0.92 13.45 6.75
N HIS A 215 1.64 13.70 5.66
CA HIS A 215 1.59 12.86 4.47
C HIS A 215 1.83 11.38 4.82
N PRO A 216 1.20 10.43 4.11
CA PRO A 216 1.55 9.03 4.21
C PRO A 216 3.05 8.80 3.98
N GLU A 217 3.64 7.84 4.69
CA GLU A 217 5.02 7.38 4.42
C GLU A 217 5.09 6.70 3.06
N SER A 218 4.06 5.94 2.71
CA SER A 218 3.93 5.24 1.44
C SER A 218 2.59 5.57 0.80
N VAL A 219 2.60 5.91 -0.49
CA VAL A 219 1.43 6.23 -1.30
C VAL A 219 1.36 5.21 -2.45
N PRO A 220 0.62 4.09 -2.28
CA PRO A 220 0.41 3.14 -3.36
C PRO A 220 -0.53 3.70 -4.44
N VAL A 221 -0.07 3.65 -5.69
CA VAL A 221 -0.87 3.94 -6.86
C VAL A 221 -1.10 2.61 -7.58
N ASN A 222 -2.35 2.17 -7.60
CA ASN A 222 -2.79 0.92 -8.21
C ASN A 222 -3.52 1.25 -9.52
N ALA A 223 -3.28 0.47 -10.57
CA ALA A 223 -4.23 0.39 -11.68
C ALA A 223 -5.28 -0.67 -11.33
N LEU A 224 -6.53 -0.44 -11.71
CA LEU A 224 -7.58 -1.45 -11.61
C LEU A 224 -7.13 -2.72 -12.35
N VAL A 225 -7.27 -3.84 -11.67
CA VAL A 225 -7.16 -5.17 -12.26
C VAL A 225 -8.58 -5.71 -12.35
N PRO A 226 -9.22 -5.68 -13.53
CA PRO A 226 -10.55 -6.23 -13.71
C PRO A 226 -10.52 -7.72 -13.44
N VAL A 227 -11.47 -8.22 -12.65
CA VAL A 227 -11.59 -9.65 -12.30
C VAL A 227 -13.00 -10.11 -12.58
N GLU A 228 -13.12 -11.24 -13.29
CA GLU A 228 -14.39 -11.89 -13.60
C GLU A 228 -15.22 -12.12 -12.32
N GLY A 229 -16.50 -11.79 -12.39
CA GLY A 229 -17.48 -11.84 -11.31
C GLY A 229 -17.59 -10.55 -10.48
N THR A 230 -16.65 -9.61 -10.64
CA THR A 230 -16.75 -8.28 -9.98
C THR A 230 -17.56 -7.30 -10.83
N PRO A 231 -18.24 -6.30 -10.23
CA PRO A 231 -18.95 -5.28 -11.00
C PRO A 231 -18.09 -4.48 -11.98
N LEU A 232 -16.76 -4.47 -11.79
CA LEU A 232 -15.81 -3.74 -12.63
C LEU A 232 -15.01 -4.67 -13.58
N GLU A 233 -15.50 -5.88 -13.84
CA GLU A 233 -14.82 -6.88 -14.67
C GLU A 233 -14.56 -6.44 -16.11
N ASP A 234 -15.43 -5.58 -16.66
CA ASP A 234 -15.36 -5.10 -18.05
C ASP A 234 -14.64 -3.76 -18.21
N GLN A 235 -14.08 -3.20 -17.12
CA GLN A 235 -13.38 -1.91 -17.21
C GLN A 235 -12.13 -2.03 -18.11
N PRO A 236 -11.87 -1.01 -18.96
CA PRO A 236 -10.75 -1.05 -19.88
C PRO A 236 -9.41 -0.96 -19.14
N ARG A 237 -8.33 -1.32 -19.84
CA ARG A 237 -6.97 -1.11 -19.33
C ARG A 237 -6.72 0.38 -19.11
N VAL A 238 -6.29 0.76 -17.91
CA VAL A 238 -5.80 2.10 -17.60
C VAL A 238 -4.63 2.46 -18.51
N SER A 239 -4.65 3.67 -19.08
CA SER A 239 -3.55 4.15 -19.89
C SER A 239 -2.31 4.35 -19.02
N VAL A 240 -1.13 3.93 -19.51
CA VAL A 240 0.13 4.21 -18.80
C VAL A 240 0.33 5.71 -18.57
N TRP A 241 -0.20 6.57 -19.46
CA TRP A 241 -0.10 8.02 -19.30
C TRP A 241 -0.90 8.56 -18.12
N GLU A 242 -2.02 7.92 -17.76
CA GLU A 242 -2.79 8.25 -16.56
C GLU A 242 -2.03 7.81 -15.30
N MET A 243 -1.42 6.62 -15.34
CA MET A 243 -0.56 6.14 -14.25
C MET A 243 0.65 7.05 -14.03
N ILE A 244 1.35 7.42 -15.09
CA ILE A 244 2.50 8.35 -15.06
C ILE A 244 2.07 9.70 -14.47
N ARG A 245 0.95 10.25 -14.93
CA ARG A 245 0.42 11.52 -14.43
C ARG A 245 0.12 11.46 -12.94
N MET A 246 -0.54 10.40 -12.50
CA MET A 246 -0.86 10.20 -11.08
C MET A 246 0.38 10.04 -10.20
N ILE A 247 1.37 9.24 -10.64
CA ILE A 247 2.63 9.06 -9.94
C ILE A 247 3.41 10.39 -9.86
N ALA A 248 3.50 11.11 -10.98
CA ALA A 248 4.22 12.38 -11.05
C ALA A 248 3.58 13.45 -10.16
N THR A 249 2.25 13.58 -10.20
CA THR A 249 1.53 14.51 -9.31
C THR A 249 1.71 14.12 -7.85
N ALA A 250 1.55 12.84 -7.49
CA ALA A 250 1.77 12.36 -6.13
C ALA A 250 3.19 12.66 -5.63
N ARG A 251 4.22 12.41 -6.47
CA ARG A 251 5.61 12.74 -6.16
C ARG A 251 5.81 14.23 -5.89
N ILE A 252 5.22 15.12 -6.70
CA ILE A 252 5.41 16.57 -6.57
C ILE A 252 4.79 17.08 -5.25
N ILE A 253 3.57 16.64 -4.93
CA ILE A 253 2.83 17.17 -3.78
C ILE A 253 3.20 16.49 -2.45
N MET A 254 3.68 15.24 -2.51
CA MET A 254 4.15 14.46 -1.36
C MET A 254 5.62 14.04 -1.55
N PRO A 255 6.57 14.99 -1.53
CA PRO A 255 7.94 14.78 -2.03
C PRO A 255 8.77 13.76 -1.25
N LYS A 256 8.45 13.47 0.02
CA LYS A 256 9.15 12.47 0.84
C LYS A 256 8.47 11.09 0.87
N ALA A 257 7.28 10.95 0.29
CA ALA A 257 6.57 9.69 0.31
C ALA A 257 7.23 8.66 -0.60
N MET A 258 7.14 7.39 -0.21
CA MET A 258 7.41 6.25 -1.07
C MET A 258 6.20 6.07 -2.00
N VAL A 259 6.30 6.55 -3.24
CA VAL A 259 5.23 6.39 -4.22
C VAL A 259 5.36 4.99 -4.82
N ARG A 260 4.42 4.10 -4.47
CA ARG A 260 4.52 2.68 -4.81
C ARG A 260 3.73 2.37 -6.08
N LEU A 261 4.44 1.96 -7.12
CA LEU A 261 3.85 1.33 -8.29
C LEU A 261 3.45 -0.10 -7.90
N SER A 262 2.15 -0.36 -7.78
CA SER A 262 1.62 -1.55 -7.10
C SER A 262 0.78 -2.43 -8.02
N ALA A 263 -0.53 -2.56 -7.80
CA ALA A 263 -1.35 -3.45 -8.61
C ALA A 263 -1.42 -2.98 -10.08
N GLY A 264 -1.43 -3.94 -11.00
CA GLY A 264 -1.48 -3.71 -12.45
C GLY A 264 -0.13 -3.74 -13.17
N ARG A 265 1.00 -3.82 -12.46
CA ARG A 265 2.35 -3.94 -13.06
C ARG A 265 2.49 -5.08 -14.06
N VAL A 266 1.83 -6.21 -13.82
CA VAL A 266 1.84 -7.38 -14.72
C VAL A 266 1.29 -7.07 -16.13
N ARG A 267 0.52 -5.98 -16.27
CA ARG A 267 -0.01 -5.52 -17.55
C ARG A 267 0.86 -4.44 -18.18
N MET A 268 1.97 -4.05 -17.56
CA MET A 268 2.90 -3.03 -18.04
C MET A 268 4.15 -3.67 -18.63
N ASN A 269 4.60 -3.19 -19.79
CA ASN A 269 5.91 -3.56 -20.32
C ASN A 269 7.06 -2.86 -19.55
N THR A 270 8.30 -3.22 -19.88
CA THR A 270 9.51 -2.70 -19.22
C THR A 270 9.62 -1.19 -19.33
N GLU A 271 9.35 -0.62 -20.51
CA GLU A 271 9.43 0.82 -20.76
C GLU A 271 8.37 1.61 -19.99
N GLU A 272 7.15 1.09 -19.89
CA GLU A 272 6.05 1.67 -19.13
C GLU A 272 6.40 1.73 -17.63
N GLN A 273 6.99 0.66 -17.08
CA GLN A 273 7.47 0.67 -15.69
C GLN A 273 8.67 1.62 -15.50
N ALA A 274 9.60 1.65 -16.45
CA ALA A 274 10.73 2.59 -16.42
C ALA A 274 10.27 4.06 -16.41
N LEU A 275 9.24 4.39 -17.19
CA LEU A 275 8.65 5.73 -17.18
C LEU A 275 7.96 6.04 -15.84
N CYS A 276 7.30 5.06 -15.20
CA CYS A 276 6.75 5.23 -13.86
C CYS A 276 7.86 5.52 -12.82
N PHE A 277 9.00 4.83 -12.87
CA PHE A 277 10.16 5.13 -12.01
C PHE A 277 10.72 6.52 -12.29
N LEU A 278 10.85 6.91 -13.56
CA LEU A 278 11.28 8.26 -13.94
C LEU A 278 10.31 9.34 -13.42
N ALA A 279 9.01 9.07 -13.47
CA ALA A 279 7.96 9.93 -12.93
C ALA A 279 7.97 10.04 -11.40
N GLY A 280 8.78 9.23 -10.71
CA GLY A 280 9.01 9.34 -9.27
C GLY A 280 8.42 8.22 -8.42
N ALA A 281 7.91 7.14 -9.03
CA ALA A 281 7.68 5.90 -8.32
C ALA A 281 9.02 5.36 -7.78
N ASN A 282 9.01 4.84 -6.56
CA ASN A 282 10.22 4.34 -5.91
C ASN A 282 9.95 3.20 -4.92
N SER A 283 8.83 2.50 -5.10
CA SER A 283 8.51 1.27 -4.39
C SER A 283 7.68 0.34 -5.28
N ILE A 284 7.82 -0.97 -5.08
CA ILE A 284 7.03 -2.00 -5.78
C ILE A 284 6.63 -3.15 -4.84
N PHE A 285 5.67 -3.96 -5.27
CA PHE A 285 5.50 -5.32 -4.76
C PHE A 285 6.21 -6.33 -5.67
N ALA A 286 7.01 -7.22 -5.06
CA ALA A 286 7.71 -8.32 -5.74
C ALA A 286 7.14 -9.69 -5.31
N GLY A 287 7.30 -10.67 -6.20
CA GLY A 287 6.78 -12.04 -6.08
C GLY A 287 5.61 -12.29 -7.04
N ASP A 288 5.33 -13.55 -7.36
CA ASP A 288 4.46 -13.96 -8.48
C ASP A 288 2.98 -13.55 -8.37
N LYS A 289 2.54 -13.14 -7.17
CA LYS A 289 1.16 -12.70 -6.91
C LYS A 289 1.12 -11.60 -5.86
N LEU A 290 0.05 -10.81 -5.90
CA LEU A 290 -0.34 -9.91 -4.82
C LEU A 290 -1.24 -10.67 -3.82
N LEU A 291 -2.37 -10.09 -3.41
CA LEU A 291 -3.32 -10.78 -2.54
C LEU A 291 -3.98 -11.97 -3.25
N THR A 292 -4.45 -11.76 -4.48
CA THR A 292 -5.19 -12.77 -5.26
C THR A 292 -4.92 -12.71 -6.77
N THR A 293 -4.36 -11.62 -7.27
CA THR A 293 -4.08 -11.42 -8.70
C THR A 293 -2.61 -11.68 -9.03
N PRO A 294 -2.29 -12.05 -10.29
CA PRO A 294 -0.90 -12.19 -10.75
C PRO A 294 -0.11 -10.89 -10.63
N ASN A 295 1.20 -11.02 -10.49
CA ASN A 295 2.19 -9.94 -10.47
C ASN A 295 3.38 -10.34 -11.38
N PRO A 296 4.25 -9.41 -11.83
CA PRO A 296 5.47 -9.82 -12.51
C PRO A 296 6.26 -10.83 -11.67
N ASP A 297 6.85 -11.81 -12.35
CA ASP A 297 7.73 -12.78 -11.71
C ASP A 297 9.05 -12.12 -11.26
N GLU A 298 9.79 -12.82 -10.41
CA GLU A 298 11.05 -12.31 -9.85
C GLU A 298 12.12 -12.05 -10.93
N ASP A 299 12.14 -12.83 -12.01
CA ASP A 299 13.12 -12.68 -13.08
C ASP A 299 12.89 -11.40 -13.89
N GLN A 300 11.63 -11.07 -14.19
CA GLN A 300 11.26 -9.81 -14.84
C GLN A 300 11.61 -8.60 -13.97
N ASP A 301 11.34 -8.66 -12.66
CA ASP A 301 11.70 -7.61 -11.72
C ASP A 301 13.23 -7.42 -11.64
N GLN A 302 13.99 -8.51 -11.61
CA GLN A 302 15.46 -8.47 -11.65
C GLN A 302 16.00 -7.88 -12.96
N GLN A 303 15.47 -8.27 -14.11
CA GLN A 303 15.87 -7.74 -15.42
C GLN A 303 15.58 -6.24 -15.53
N LEU A 304 14.42 -5.79 -15.04
CA LEU A 304 14.08 -4.38 -14.98
C LEU A 304 15.06 -3.61 -14.09
N PHE A 305 15.37 -4.15 -12.91
CA PHE A 305 16.30 -3.52 -11.98
C PHE A 305 17.72 -3.44 -12.55
N GLN A 306 18.19 -4.50 -13.22
CA GLN A 306 19.48 -4.50 -13.92
C GLN A 306 19.52 -3.47 -15.04
N THR A 307 18.47 -3.42 -15.87
CA THR A 307 18.36 -2.49 -17.01
C THR A 307 18.39 -1.04 -16.55
N LEU A 308 17.70 -0.73 -15.45
CA LEU A 308 17.62 0.63 -14.90
C LEU A 308 18.74 0.95 -13.89
N ASN A 309 19.62 -0.02 -13.60
CA ASN A 309 20.64 0.05 -12.56
C ASN A 309 20.08 0.50 -11.20
N ILE A 310 18.99 -0.14 -10.79
CA ILE A 310 18.29 0.07 -9.52
C ILE A 310 18.72 -0.99 -8.51
N ARG A 311 18.83 -0.59 -7.25
CA ARG A 311 19.09 -1.48 -6.11
C ARG A 311 17.95 -1.47 -5.09
N PRO A 312 17.69 -2.59 -4.40
CA PRO A 312 16.77 -2.61 -3.27
C PRO A 312 17.23 -1.66 -2.15
N ARG A 313 16.31 -0.84 -1.67
CA ARG A 313 16.49 0.02 -0.50
C ARG A 313 16.57 -0.82 0.77
N LYS A 314 17.52 -0.55 1.68
CA LYS A 314 17.61 -1.25 2.97
C LYS A 314 16.38 -0.99 3.87
N ALA A 315 15.95 -2.02 4.59
CA ALA A 315 14.95 -1.90 5.65
C ALA A 315 15.39 -0.87 6.73
N PHE A 316 14.45 -0.11 7.28
CA PHE A 316 14.65 0.87 8.35
C PHE A 316 15.65 2.00 7.99
N LYS A 317 15.88 2.30 6.71
CA LYS A 317 16.87 3.33 6.30
C LYS A 317 16.55 4.74 6.82
N ASN A 318 15.27 5.08 6.98
CA ASN A 318 14.83 6.42 7.43
C ASN A 318 14.07 6.41 8.76
N GLY A 319 14.01 5.28 9.47
CA GLY A 319 13.23 5.14 10.69
C GLY A 319 13.79 4.04 11.57
N ASP A 320 13.46 4.08 12.85
CA ASP A 320 13.94 3.08 13.79
C ASP A 320 13.16 1.77 13.62
N ARG A 321 13.86 0.66 13.82
CA ARG A 321 13.20 -0.64 13.98
C ARG A 321 12.35 -0.57 15.25
N PRO A 322 11.03 -0.81 15.18
CA PRO A 322 10.18 -0.82 16.37
C PRO A 322 10.69 -1.85 17.38
N SER A 323 10.86 -1.43 18.63
CA SER A 323 11.13 -2.35 19.75
C SER A 323 9.85 -3.13 20.06
N VAL A 324 9.96 -4.46 20.17
CA VAL A 324 8.88 -5.30 20.69
C VAL A 324 8.77 -5.06 22.19
N VAL A 325 7.58 -4.72 22.67
CA VAL A 325 7.33 -4.54 24.11
C VAL A 325 6.89 -5.88 24.68
N PHE A 326 7.75 -6.50 25.49
CA PHE A 326 7.39 -7.71 26.22
C PHE A 326 6.63 -7.34 27.49
N GLU A 327 5.43 -7.90 27.69
CA GLU A 327 4.83 -7.94 29.02
C GLU A 327 5.67 -8.86 29.92
N GLN A 328 6.55 -8.28 30.73
CA GLN A 328 7.23 -9.04 31.77
C GLN A 328 6.17 -9.49 32.79
N ILE A 329 6.07 -10.81 33.02
CA ILE A 329 5.30 -11.34 34.15
C ILE A 329 5.81 -10.63 35.42
N PRO A 330 4.94 -10.02 36.24
CA PRO A 330 5.38 -9.41 37.50
C PRO A 330 6.17 -10.45 38.29
N LEU A 331 7.43 -10.13 38.63
CA LEU A 331 8.20 -10.95 39.56
C LEU A 331 7.34 -11.13 40.81
N ALA A 332 6.98 -12.38 41.11
CA ALA A 332 6.29 -12.70 42.35
C ALA A 332 7.12 -12.11 43.49
N ALA A 333 6.52 -11.24 44.29
CA ALA A 333 7.16 -10.72 45.48
C ALA A 333 7.56 -11.92 46.35
N ILE A 334 8.87 -12.11 46.53
CA ILE A 334 9.48 -13.18 47.34
C ILE A 334 9.22 -12.91 48.81
#